data_AF-A0A1F9XXR0-F1
#
_entry.id   AF-A0A1F9XXR0-F1
#
_cell.length_a   1.000
_cell.length_b   1.000
_cell.length_c   1.000
_cell.angle_alpha   90.00
_cell.angle_beta   90.00
_cell.angle_gamma   90.00
#
_symmetry.space_group_name_H-M   'P 1'
#
loop_
_entity.id
_entity.type
_entity.pdbx_description
1 polymer ?
#
loop_
_entity_poly.entity_id
_entity_poly.type
_entity_poly.pdbx_seq_one_letter_code
_entity_poly.pdbx_strand_id
1 'polypeptide(L)'
;MPLKARNMIPEDDPRVAQIGHPAPPWLVNYADLMTELVCFFVILYALSAALSKDMQKANQEVQDMIKEGKMQGEVKMDKDGMRITLEEQSQVAFFESGKAELTDQMKEQMDKLSGVLLKLSEKHDIVVEGHTDDVPMYSRQFASNWELSTGRATNVVMYLLGKNFPPKRMAAVGYGEYHPTVPNDNDVNRKKNRRVVFFIKNTPYPDAKPGKTAGGGGDKKTAPSEEGPVTQAVEQPTAENAAAQAPPEETPEEAPPAEEGE
;
A
#
# COMPACT_ATOMS: atom_id res chain seq x y z
N MET A 1 34.43 21.48 74.10
CA MET A 1 33.05 21.91 74.43
C MET A 1 32.22 21.82 73.16
N PRO A 2 31.04 21.17 73.16
CA PRO A 2 30.14 21.19 72.01
C PRO A 2 29.47 22.57 71.90
N LEU A 3 29.37 23.09 70.67
CA LEU A 3 28.70 24.37 70.40
C LEU A 3 27.18 24.18 70.46
N LYS A 4 26.55 24.71 71.51
CA LYS A 4 25.10 24.68 71.67
C LYS A 4 24.46 25.70 70.73
N ALA A 5 23.86 25.23 69.63
CA ALA A 5 23.13 26.08 68.69
C ALA A 5 22.02 26.85 69.41
N ARG A 6 22.14 28.18 69.46
CA ARG A 6 21.12 29.05 70.05
C ARG A 6 19.88 29.06 69.15
N ASN A 7 18.71 28.87 69.75
CA ASN A 7 17.37 28.96 69.15
C ASN A 7 16.94 27.81 68.21
N MET A 8 17.60 26.66 68.22
CA MET A 8 16.98 25.41 67.69
C MET A 8 16.15 24.74 68.79
N ILE A 9 14.99 24.20 68.39
CA ILE A 9 14.18 23.31 69.22
C ILE A 9 14.92 21.95 69.31
N PRO A 10 15.08 21.32 70.48
CA PRO A 10 15.65 19.99 70.59
C PRO A 10 14.82 18.95 69.83
N GLU A 11 15.45 17.94 69.23
CA GLU A 11 14.73 16.83 68.55
C GLU A 11 13.84 16.04 69.53
N ASP A 12 14.17 16.04 70.82
CA ASP A 12 13.39 15.43 71.91
C ASP A 12 12.23 16.30 72.45
N ASP A 13 11.97 17.49 71.88
CA ASP A 13 10.86 18.35 72.35
C ASP A 13 9.50 17.73 71.94
N PRO A 14 8.55 17.50 72.88
CA PRO A 14 7.23 16.92 72.57
C PRO A 14 6.35 17.77 71.64
N ARG A 15 6.78 19.00 71.28
CA ARG A 15 6.16 19.84 70.24
C ARG A 15 6.63 19.49 68.83
N VAL A 16 7.76 18.82 68.69
CA VAL A 16 8.21 18.27 67.41
C VAL A 16 7.35 17.05 67.12
N ALA A 17 6.55 17.12 66.07
CA ALA A 17 5.83 15.95 65.59
C ALA A 17 6.87 14.87 65.25
N GLN A 18 6.79 13.71 65.91
CA GLN A 18 7.54 12.51 65.53
C GLN A 18 7.00 12.01 64.19
N ILE A 19 7.44 12.65 63.10
CA ILE A 19 7.22 12.19 61.74
C ILE A 19 7.81 10.78 61.69
N GLY A 20 6.99 9.81 61.28
CA GLY A 20 7.36 8.40 61.30
C GLY A 20 8.67 8.14 60.57
N HIS A 21 9.36 7.06 60.96
CA HIS A 21 10.69 6.66 60.47
C HIS A 21 10.93 7.05 59.00
N PRO A 22 12.06 7.72 58.68
CA PRO A 22 12.33 8.18 57.33
C PRO A 22 12.21 7.01 56.35
N ALA A 23 11.58 7.27 55.20
CA ALA A 23 11.43 6.28 54.15
C ALA A 23 12.81 5.67 53.81
N PRO A 24 12.90 4.33 53.65
CA PRO A 24 14.19 3.69 53.47
C PRO A 24 14.87 4.19 52.19
N PRO A 25 16.20 4.41 52.17
CA PRO A 25 16.86 5.12 51.07
C PRO A 25 16.65 4.52 49.66
N TRP A 26 16.36 3.22 49.55
CA TRP A 26 16.05 2.58 48.28
C TRP A 26 14.73 3.05 47.65
N LEU A 27 13.78 3.55 48.47
CA LEU A 27 12.46 3.97 47.98
C LEU A 27 12.55 5.18 47.05
N VAL A 28 13.55 6.05 47.23
CA VAL A 28 13.79 7.21 46.37
C VAL A 28 14.16 6.75 44.96
N ASN A 29 15.14 5.86 44.83
CA ASN A 29 15.56 5.31 43.52
C ASN A 29 14.45 4.48 42.85
N TYR A 30 13.63 3.78 43.64
CA TYR A 30 12.47 3.04 43.13
C TYR A 30 11.38 3.99 42.63
N ALA A 31 11.08 5.06 43.38
CA ALA A 31 10.11 6.07 42.96
C ALA A 31 10.58 6.78 41.68
N ASP A 32 11.87 7.13 41.59
CA ASP A 32 12.49 7.75 40.42
C ASP A 32 12.30 6.88 39.16
N LEU A 33 12.73 5.61 39.21
CA LEU A 33 12.54 4.63 38.13
C LEU A 33 11.06 4.44 37.74
N MET A 34 10.15 4.45 38.71
CA MET A 34 8.71 4.38 38.43
C MET A 34 8.18 5.65 37.76
N THR A 35 8.67 6.83 38.14
CA THR A 35 8.31 8.08 37.46
C THR A 35 8.94 8.20 36.07
N GLU A 36 10.19 7.77 35.87
CA GLU A 36 10.81 7.68 34.54
C GLU A 36 10.02 6.75 33.62
N LEU A 37 9.62 5.57 34.13
CA LEU A 37 8.81 4.61 33.37
C LEU A 37 7.44 5.19 32.99
N VAL A 38 6.76 5.87 33.91
CA VAL A 38 5.49 6.56 33.61
C VAL A 38 5.70 7.67 32.57
N CYS A 39 6.72 8.52 32.73
CA CYS A 39 7.06 9.56 31.75
C CYS A 39 7.36 8.97 30.37
N PHE A 40 8.11 7.86 30.30
CA PHE A 40 8.41 7.16 29.05
C PHE A 40 7.15 6.65 28.35
N PHE A 41 6.23 6.00 29.08
CA PHE A 41 4.96 5.55 28.51
C PHE A 41 4.04 6.70 28.09
N VAL A 42 4.03 7.82 28.84
CA VAL A 42 3.28 9.04 28.45
C VAL A 42 3.85 9.65 27.16
N ILE A 43 5.18 9.69 27.01
CA ILE A 43 5.83 10.16 25.76
C ILE A 43 5.51 9.22 24.59
N LEU A 44 5.61 7.90 24.77
CA LEU A 44 5.25 6.93 23.74
C LEU A 44 3.77 7.04 23.31
N TYR A 45 2.86 7.22 24.28
CA TYR A 45 1.45 7.42 24.01
C TYR A 45 1.20 8.73 23.24
N ALA A 46 1.84 9.83 23.64
CA ALA A 46 1.75 11.11 22.95
C ALA A 46 2.25 11.03 21.50
N LEU A 47 3.36 10.32 21.25
CA LEU A 47 3.87 10.06 19.90
C LEU A 47 2.89 9.21 19.08
N SER A 48 2.35 8.13 19.66
CA SER A 48 1.35 7.28 18.99
C SER A 48 0.07 8.04 18.64
N ALA A 49 -0.36 8.98 19.48
CA ALA A 49 -1.51 9.84 19.22
C ALA A 49 -1.21 10.93 18.17
N ALA A 50 0.04 11.41 18.09
CA ALA A 50 0.43 12.41 17.10
C ALA A 50 0.42 11.84 15.67
N LEU A 51 0.92 10.61 15.45
CA LEU A 51 0.91 9.95 14.13
C LEU A 51 -0.51 9.80 13.57
N SER A 52 -1.48 9.43 14.42
CA SER A 52 -2.86 9.23 13.96
C SER A 52 -3.59 10.53 13.60
N LYS A 53 -3.16 11.68 14.14
CA LYS A 53 -3.88 12.97 13.99
C LYS A 53 -3.85 13.52 12.57
N ASP A 54 -2.73 13.35 11.85
CA ASP A 54 -2.61 13.80 10.46
C ASP A 54 -3.48 12.93 9.52
N MET A 55 -3.47 11.61 9.73
CA MET A 55 -4.39 10.68 9.05
C MET A 55 -5.86 10.97 9.35
N GLN A 56 -6.22 11.24 10.61
CA GLN A 56 -7.60 11.56 11.00
C GLN A 56 -8.12 12.83 10.33
N LYS A 57 -7.30 13.89 10.27
CA LYS A 57 -7.64 15.13 9.57
C LYS A 57 -7.86 14.88 8.07
N ALA A 58 -6.96 14.15 7.42
CA ALA A 58 -7.09 13.86 6.00
C ALA A 58 -8.29 12.94 5.69
N ASN A 59 -8.61 11.99 6.57
CA ASN A 59 -9.82 11.17 6.46
C ASN A 59 -11.07 12.05 6.51
N GLN A 60 -11.12 13.00 7.46
CA GLN A 60 -12.23 13.97 7.54
C GLN A 60 -12.31 14.85 6.29
N GLU A 61 -11.20 15.44 5.84
CA GLU A 61 -11.13 16.30 4.64
C GLU A 61 -11.62 15.56 3.38
N VAL A 62 -11.22 14.28 3.20
CA VAL A 62 -11.66 13.48 2.04
C VAL A 62 -13.11 12.99 2.19
N GLN A 63 -13.56 12.61 3.39
CA GLN A 63 -14.97 12.28 3.64
C GLN A 63 -15.88 13.47 3.35
N ASP A 64 -15.47 14.68 3.69
CA ASP A 64 -16.29 15.87 3.47
C ASP A 64 -16.33 16.22 1.98
N MET A 65 -15.22 16.08 1.24
CA MET A 65 -15.23 16.17 -0.24
C MET A 65 -16.15 15.14 -0.92
N ILE A 66 -16.28 13.93 -0.36
CA ILE A 66 -17.22 12.90 -0.86
C ILE A 66 -18.67 13.27 -0.53
N LYS A 67 -18.96 13.70 0.71
CA LYS A 67 -20.31 14.14 1.14
C LYS A 67 -20.82 15.36 0.36
N GLU A 68 -19.92 16.27 0.00
CA GLU A 68 -20.21 17.43 -0.85
C GLU A 68 -20.43 17.06 -2.34
N GLY A 69 -20.33 15.77 -2.71
CA GLY A 69 -20.53 15.29 -4.08
C GLY A 69 -19.41 15.70 -5.05
N LYS A 70 -18.29 16.25 -4.56
CA LYS A 70 -17.16 16.67 -5.39
C LYS A 70 -16.38 15.47 -5.95
N MET A 71 -16.47 14.32 -5.28
CA MET A 71 -15.80 13.08 -5.67
C MET A 71 -16.69 11.84 -5.46
N GLN A 72 -16.50 10.83 -6.31
CA GLN A 72 -17.20 9.53 -6.23
C GLN A 72 -16.22 8.48 -5.73
N GLY A 73 -16.44 7.98 -4.51
CA GLY A 73 -15.55 7.03 -3.86
C GLY A 73 -15.88 6.80 -2.38
N GLU A 74 -15.03 6.03 -1.71
CA GLU A 74 -15.15 5.69 -0.29
C GLU A 74 -13.78 5.83 0.41
N VAL A 75 -13.77 6.26 1.67
CA VAL A 75 -12.55 6.22 2.51
C VAL A 75 -12.74 5.25 3.65
N LYS A 76 -11.77 4.35 3.82
CA LYS A 76 -11.64 3.43 4.95
C LYS A 76 -10.34 3.71 5.70
N MET A 77 -10.37 3.54 7.01
CA MET A 77 -9.21 3.71 7.87
C MET A 77 -8.94 2.38 8.60
N ASP A 78 -7.84 1.73 8.24
CA ASP A 78 -7.38 0.48 8.82
C ASP A 78 -6.23 0.73 9.81
N LYS A 79 -5.79 -0.33 10.52
CA LYS A 79 -4.59 -0.27 11.39
C LYS A 79 -3.31 0.03 10.59
N ASP A 80 -3.26 -0.45 9.36
CA ASP A 80 -2.09 -0.36 8.48
C ASP A 80 -1.99 0.98 7.73
N GLY A 81 -3.08 1.75 7.69
CA GLY A 81 -3.15 3.01 6.93
C GLY A 81 -4.55 3.42 6.49
N MET A 82 -4.61 4.46 5.66
CA MET A 82 -5.84 4.96 5.04
C MET A 82 -5.99 4.39 3.63
N ARG A 83 -7.18 3.93 3.26
CA ARG A 83 -7.55 3.53 1.89
C ARG A 83 -8.58 4.50 1.34
N ILE A 84 -8.24 5.18 0.25
CA ILE A 84 -9.16 6.00 -0.54
C ILE A 84 -9.48 5.21 -1.82
N THR A 85 -10.70 4.75 -1.96
CA THR A 85 -11.17 3.96 -3.10
C THR A 85 -11.93 4.86 -4.06
N LEU A 86 -11.45 4.97 -5.31
CA LEU A 86 -12.19 5.57 -6.42
C LEU A 86 -12.79 4.47 -7.29
N GLU A 87 -14.12 4.39 -7.32
CA GLU A 87 -14.89 3.39 -8.08
C GLU A 87 -15.49 3.99 -9.35
N GLU A 88 -15.54 3.21 -10.44
CA GLU A 88 -16.13 3.62 -11.72
C GLU A 88 -17.68 3.54 -11.69
N GLN A 89 -18.31 4.40 -10.88
CA GLN A 89 -19.75 4.29 -10.56
C GLN A 89 -20.72 4.85 -11.62
N SER A 90 -20.25 5.62 -12.60
CA SER A 90 -21.11 6.39 -13.54
C SER A 90 -20.97 5.94 -15.00
N GLN A 91 -21.54 6.73 -15.94
CA GLN A 91 -21.31 6.54 -17.38
C GLN A 91 -19.89 6.92 -17.83
N VAL A 92 -19.13 7.65 -17.01
CA VAL A 92 -17.80 8.15 -17.37
C VAL A 92 -16.72 7.30 -16.73
N ALA A 93 -15.94 6.62 -17.57
CA ALA A 93 -14.86 5.76 -17.15
C ALA A 93 -13.61 6.55 -16.73
N PHE A 94 -12.87 6.05 -15.74
CA PHE A 94 -11.57 6.62 -15.34
C PHE A 94 -10.43 6.28 -16.31
N PHE A 95 -10.62 5.23 -17.10
CA PHE A 95 -9.71 4.75 -18.14
C PHE A 95 -10.53 4.40 -19.37
N GLU A 96 -9.94 4.53 -20.56
CA GLU A 96 -10.57 3.97 -21.76
C GLU A 96 -10.64 2.43 -21.68
N SER A 97 -11.58 1.83 -22.42
CA SER A 97 -11.76 0.38 -22.46
C SER A 97 -10.52 -0.32 -23.03
N GLY A 98 -10.05 -1.38 -22.36
CA GLY A 98 -8.82 -2.11 -22.71
C GLY A 98 -7.51 -1.31 -22.60
N LYS A 99 -7.57 -0.11 -22.03
CA LYS A 99 -6.50 0.89 -22.01
C LYS A 99 -6.12 1.32 -20.60
N ALA A 100 -4.94 1.91 -20.47
CA ALA A 100 -4.38 2.38 -19.19
C ALA A 100 -4.26 3.92 -19.13
N GLU A 101 -4.54 4.62 -20.21
CA GLU A 101 -4.51 6.06 -20.32
C GLU A 101 -5.61 6.69 -19.44
N LEU A 102 -5.25 7.74 -18.69
CA LEU A 102 -6.14 8.44 -17.77
C LEU A 102 -7.10 9.37 -18.54
N THR A 103 -8.40 9.23 -18.29
CA THR A 103 -9.40 10.17 -18.81
C THR A 103 -9.33 11.51 -18.08
N ASP A 104 -9.84 12.58 -18.69
CA ASP A 104 -9.80 13.91 -18.07
C ASP A 104 -10.64 14.00 -16.79
N GLN A 105 -11.72 13.21 -16.68
CA GLN A 105 -12.44 13.08 -15.42
C GLN A 105 -11.57 12.45 -14.32
N MET A 106 -10.80 11.40 -14.63
CA MET A 106 -9.88 10.82 -13.64
C MET A 106 -8.81 11.82 -13.21
N LYS A 107 -8.27 12.61 -14.14
CA LYS A 107 -7.34 13.71 -13.82
C LYS A 107 -7.99 14.73 -12.88
N GLU A 108 -9.23 15.15 -13.12
CA GLU A 108 -9.96 16.09 -12.26
C GLU A 108 -10.19 15.53 -10.82
N GLN A 109 -10.49 14.23 -10.69
CA GLN A 109 -10.61 13.57 -9.37
C GLN A 109 -9.24 13.51 -8.66
N MET A 110 -8.18 13.20 -9.41
CA MET A 110 -6.81 13.20 -8.90
C MET A 110 -6.31 14.61 -8.57
N ASP A 111 -6.73 15.65 -9.29
CA ASP A 111 -6.43 17.05 -8.99
C ASP A 111 -6.95 17.42 -7.60
N LYS A 112 -8.22 17.08 -7.31
CA LYS A 112 -8.84 17.30 -5.98
C LYS A 112 -8.11 16.55 -4.87
N LEU A 113 -7.81 15.26 -5.06
CA LEU A 113 -7.07 14.47 -4.08
C LEU A 113 -5.62 14.91 -3.91
N SER A 114 -4.98 15.43 -4.96
CA SER A 114 -3.53 15.69 -4.95
C SER A 114 -3.09 16.66 -3.85
N GLY A 115 -3.92 17.66 -3.51
CA GLY A 115 -3.63 18.60 -2.43
C GLY A 115 -3.61 17.96 -1.03
N VAL A 116 -4.40 16.90 -0.81
CA VAL A 116 -4.40 16.13 0.45
C VAL A 116 -3.26 15.11 0.42
N LEU A 117 -3.18 14.31 -0.64
CA LEU A 117 -2.19 13.26 -0.80
C LEU A 117 -0.75 13.79 -0.76
N LEU A 118 -0.47 14.99 -1.32
CA LEU A 118 0.88 15.57 -1.32
C LEU A 118 1.35 15.88 0.11
N LYS A 119 0.50 16.48 0.95
CA LYS A 119 0.78 16.72 2.38
C LYS A 119 1.06 15.41 3.12
N LEU A 120 0.32 14.34 2.80
CA LEU A 120 0.54 13.03 3.42
C LEU A 120 1.86 12.39 2.99
N SER A 121 2.24 12.57 1.71
CA SER A 121 3.46 12.01 1.11
C SER A 121 4.76 12.53 1.73
N GLU A 122 4.72 13.62 2.50
CA GLU A 122 5.89 14.09 3.26
C GLU A 122 6.37 13.06 4.30
N LYS A 123 5.45 12.29 4.89
CA LYS A 123 5.71 11.37 6.01
C LYS A 123 5.32 9.92 5.74
N HIS A 124 4.40 9.68 4.80
CA HIS A 124 3.78 8.39 4.53
C HIS A 124 4.04 7.97 3.09
N ASP A 125 4.09 6.66 2.83
CA ASP A 125 4.11 6.17 1.46
C ASP A 125 2.68 5.98 0.94
N ILE A 126 2.52 6.17 -0.36
CA ILE A 126 1.27 6.02 -1.08
C ILE A 126 1.44 4.89 -2.10
N VAL A 127 0.77 3.77 -1.84
CA VAL A 127 0.64 2.67 -2.78
C VAL A 127 -0.62 2.90 -3.61
N VAL A 128 -0.48 2.93 -4.92
CA VAL A 128 -1.60 2.94 -5.86
C VAL A 128 -1.89 1.51 -6.27
N GLU A 129 -3.08 1.03 -5.95
CA GLU A 129 -3.55 -0.32 -6.22
C GLU A 129 -4.57 -0.29 -7.37
N GLY A 130 -4.27 -0.99 -8.47
CA GLY A 130 -5.15 -1.12 -9.63
C GLY A 130 -5.93 -2.43 -9.60
N HIS A 131 -7.24 -2.35 -9.87
CA HIS A 131 -8.14 -3.50 -9.98
C HIS A 131 -8.92 -3.51 -11.30
N THR A 132 -9.32 -4.70 -11.74
CA THR A 132 -10.19 -4.92 -12.91
C THR A 132 -11.43 -5.73 -12.50
N ASP A 133 -12.40 -5.81 -13.41
CA ASP A 133 -13.39 -6.89 -13.41
C ASP A 133 -12.77 -8.19 -13.96
N ASP A 134 -13.59 -9.23 -14.07
CA ASP A 134 -13.27 -10.57 -14.57
C ASP A 134 -13.42 -10.72 -16.10
N VAL A 135 -13.70 -9.64 -16.83
CA VAL A 135 -13.83 -9.70 -18.28
C VAL A 135 -12.43 -9.98 -18.85
N PRO A 136 -12.19 -11.10 -19.57
CA PRO A 136 -10.84 -11.47 -19.97
C PRO A 136 -10.22 -10.45 -20.92
N MET A 137 -9.11 -9.84 -20.50
CA MET A 137 -8.38 -8.83 -21.28
C MET A 137 -7.22 -9.45 -22.04
N TYR A 138 -7.28 -9.36 -23.37
CA TYR A 138 -6.18 -9.68 -24.26
C TYR A 138 -6.09 -8.61 -25.35
N SER A 139 -4.97 -7.87 -25.39
CA SER A 139 -4.69 -6.88 -26.43
C SER A 139 -3.21 -6.89 -26.81
N ARG A 140 -2.85 -6.13 -27.86
CA ARG A 140 -1.44 -5.95 -28.23
C ARG A 140 -0.62 -5.20 -27.17
N GLN A 141 -1.28 -4.46 -26.27
CA GLN A 141 -0.66 -3.63 -25.24
C GLN A 141 -0.65 -4.31 -23.87
N PHE A 142 -1.60 -5.21 -23.60
CA PHE A 142 -1.74 -5.93 -22.32
C PHE A 142 -2.14 -7.39 -22.57
N ALA A 143 -1.32 -8.32 -22.11
CA ALA A 143 -1.53 -9.76 -22.25
C ALA A 143 -2.52 -10.34 -21.22
N SER A 144 -2.90 -9.58 -20.19
CA SER A 144 -3.84 -10.01 -19.14
C SER A 144 -4.44 -8.85 -18.36
N ASN A 145 -5.51 -9.12 -17.59
CA ASN A 145 -6.05 -8.21 -16.57
C ASN A 145 -5.01 -7.81 -15.50
N TRP A 146 -4.08 -8.70 -15.17
CA TRP A 146 -3.00 -8.43 -14.23
C TRP A 146 -2.06 -7.32 -14.74
N GLU A 147 -1.66 -7.40 -16.01
CA GLU A 147 -0.84 -6.39 -16.67
C GLU A 147 -1.58 -5.07 -16.86
N LEU A 148 -2.85 -5.10 -17.32
CA LEU A 148 -3.70 -3.91 -17.44
C LEU A 148 -3.84 -3.16 -16.11
N SER A 149 -4.10 -3.89 -15.01
CA SER A 149 -4.23 -3.30 -13.68
C SER A 149 -2.94 -2.62 -13.20
N THR A 150 -1.79 -3.24 -13.50
CA THR A 150 -0.46 -2.70 -13.17
C THR A 150 -0.14 -1.46 -14.03
N GLY A 151 -0.46 -1.48 -15.32
CA GLY A 151 -0.30 -0.34 -16.22
C GLY A 151 -1.16 0.85 -15.81
N ARG A 152 -2.42 0.61 -15.42
CA ARG A 152 -3.33 1.63 -14.86
C ARG A 152 -2.76 2.27 -13.60
N ALA A 153 -2.36 1.46 -12.62
CA ALA A 153 -1.71 1.95 -11.39
C ALA A 153 -0.43 2.75 -11.69
N THR A 154 0.36 2.31 -12.67
CA THR A 154 1.59 2.99 -13.09
C THR A 154 1.30 4.37 -13.69
N ASN A 155 0.31 4.49 -14.57
CA ASN A 155 -0.08 5.78 -15.16
C ASN A 155 -0.63 6.76 -14.12
N VAL A 156 -1.41 6.28 -13.14
CA VAL A 156 -1.84 7.06 -11.97
C VAL A 156 -0.62 7.57 -11.18
N VAL A 157 0.38 6.72 -10.91
CA VAL A 157 1.63 7.15 -10.25
C VAL A 157 2.38 8.18 -11.08
N MET A 158 2.58 7.96 -12.38
CA MET A 158 3.29 8.90 -13.27
C MET A 158 2.64 10.29 -13.29
N TYR A 159 1.31 10.35 -13.30
CA TYR A 159 0.58 11.61 -13.21
C TYR A 159 0.78 12.31 -11.85
N LEU A 160 0.83 11.57 -10.74
CA LEU A 160 1.17 12.14 -9.43
C LEU A 160 2.63 12.62 -9.36
N LEU A 161 3.59 11.92 -9.97
CA LEU A 161 4.98 12.40 -10.05
C LEU A 161 5.08 13.74 -10.79
N GLY A 162 4.27 13.95 -11.84
CA GLY A 162 4.12 15.25 -12.51
C GLY A 162 3.58 16.39 -11.63
N LYS A 163 3.02 16.06 -10.45
CA LYS A 163 2.53 17.00 -9.42
C LYS A 163 3.52 17.18 -8.26
N ASN A 164 4.81 16.89 -8.47
CA ASN A 164 5.89 16.98 -7.49
C ASN A 164 5.78 16.01 -6.30
N PHE A 165 5.11 14.86 -6.47
CA PHE A 165 5.12 13.82 -5.44
C PHE A 165 6.53 13.20 -5.33
N PRO A 166 7.04 12.96 -4.10
CA PRO A 166 8.37 12.39 -3.89
C PRO A 166 8.43 10.94 -4.42
N PRO A 167 9.25 10.62 -5.44
CA PRO A 167 9.23 9.29 -6.09
C PRO A 167 9.50 8.12 -5.15
N LYS A 168 10.31 8.35 -4.10
CA LYS A 168 10.63 7.35 -3.07
C LYS A 168 9.43 6.92 -2.22
N ARG A 169 8.35 7.70 -2.21
CA ARG A 169 7.12 7.48 -1.42
C ARG A 169 5.99 6.87 -2.26
N MET A 170 6.21 6.65 -3.55
CA MET A 170 5.19 6.15 -4.46
C MET A 170 5.45 4.69 -4.84
N ALA A 171 4.40 3.88 -4.87
CA ALA A 171 4.44 2.54 -5.46
C ALA A 171 3.18 2.31 -6.32
N ALA A 172 3.30 1.50 -7.37
CA ALA A 172 2.18 0.99 -8.16
C ALA A 172 2.09 -0.53 -7.99
N VAL A 173 0.88 -1.05 -7.78
CA VAL A 173 0.59 -2.47 -7.64
C VAL A 173 -0.65 -2.80 -8.47
N GLY A 174 -0.60 -3.85 -9.28
CA GLY A 174 -1.77 -4.41 -9.95
C GLY A 174 -2.22 -5.70 -9.29
N TYR A 175 -3.51 -5.81 -9.00
CA TYR A 175 -4.14 -7.02 -8.46
C TYR A 175 -4.99 -7.77 -9.49
N GLY A 176 -5.24 -7.18 -10.66
CA GLY A 176 -6.18 -7.69 -11.65
C GLY A 176 -7.58 -7.91 -11.07
N GLU A 177 -8.17 -9.05 -11.44
CA GLU A 177 -9.51 -9.49 -11.04
C GLU A 177 -9.54 -10.21 -9.67
N TYR A 178 -8.38 -10.58 -9.11
CA TYR A 178 -8.26 -11.52 -7.98
C TYR A 178 -8.60 -10.93 -6.59
N HIS A 179 -8.91 -9.63 -6.53
CA HIS A 179 -9.31 -8.94 -5.30
C HIS A 179 -10.64 -8.17 -5.51
N PRO A 180 -11.76 -8.84 -5.79
CA PRO A 180 -13.06 -8.18 -5.95
C PRO A 180 -13.61 -7.69 -4.60
N THR A 181 -14.30 -6.54 -4.58
CA THR A 181 -15.09 -6.09 -3.41
C THR A 181 -16.51 -6.64 -3.44
N VAL A 182 -17.00 -6.99 -4.63
CA VAL A 182 -18.33 -7.56 -4.88
C VAL A 182 -18.22 -8.69 -5.93
N PRO A 183 -19.10 -9.70 -5.94
CA PRO A 183 -19.08 -10.74 -6.98
C PRO A 183 -19.25 -10.16 -8.39
N ASN A 184 -18.54 -10.67 -9.41
CA ASN A 184 -18.66 -10.20 -10.80
C ASN A 184 -19.90 -10.75 -11.54
N ASP A 185 -20.98 -11.03 -10.80
CA ASP A 185 -22.22 -11.63 -11.31
C ASP A 185 -23.00 -10.72 -12.28
N ASN A 186 -22.86 -9.40 -12.16
CA ASN A 186 -23.57 -8.42 -12.97
C ASN A 186 -22.72 -7.16 -13.28
N ASP A 187 -23.18 -6.36 -14.25
CA ASP A 187 -22.42 -5.22 -14.75
C ASP A 187 -22.25 -4.07 -13.75
N VAL A 188 -23.21 -3.91 -12.83
CA VAL A 188 -23.14 -2.90 -11.74
C VAL A 188 -22.06 -3.30 -10.74
N ASN A 189 -21.88 -4.60 -10.48
CA ASN A 189 -20.82 -5.09 -9.60
C ASN A 189 -19.44 -5.07 -10.29
N ARG A 190 -19.35 -5.45 -11.58
CA ARG A 190 -18.09 -5.31 -12.35
C ARG A 190 -17.57 -3.87 -12.35
N LYS A 191 -18.46 -2.87 -12.49
CA LYS A 191 -18.12 -1.43 -12.38
C LYS A 191 -17.47 -1.06 -11.04
N LYS A 192 -17.90 -1.65 -9.92
CA LYS A 192 -17.27 -1.45 -8.60
C LYS A 192 -15.92 -2.16 -8.47
N ASN A 193 -15.69 -3.22 -9.23
CA ASN A 193 -14.39 -3.90 -9.27
C ASN A 193 -13.37 -3.20 -10.17
N ARG A 194 -13.81 -2.44 -11.17
CA ARG A 194 -12.97 -1.47 -11.90
C ARG A 194 -12.76 -0.22 -11.04
N ARG A 195 -11.72 -0.27 -10.20
CA ARG A 195 -11.40 0.79 -9.22
C ARG A 195 -9.90 1.00 -9.06
N VAL A 196 -9.55 2.17 -8.53
CA VAL A 196 -8.20 2.51 -8.09
C VAL A 196 -8.24 2.81 -6.60
N VAL A 197 -7.38 2.17 -5.81
CA VAL A 197 -7.24 2.45 -4.39
C VAL A 197 -5.92 3.18 -4.15
N PHE A 198 -5.97 4.30 -3.42
CA PHE A 198 -4.80 4.93 -2.84
C PHE A 198 -4.67 4.45 -1.41
N PHE A 199 -3.68 3.61 -1.14
CA PHE A 199 -3.37 3.11 0.20
C PHE A 199 -2.18 3.90 0.78
N ILE A 200 -2.48 4.78 1.73
CA ILE A 200 -1.52 5.61 2.45
C ILE A 200 -1.10 4.86 3.72
N LYS A 201 0.16 4.41 3.77
CA LYS A 201 0.68 3.57 4.86
C LYS A 201 0.95 4.36 6.13
N ASN A 202 0.52 3.82 7.27
CA ASN A 202 0.80 4.38 8.60
C ASN A 202 2.29 4.27 8.98
N THR A 203 2.96 3.20 8.52
CA THR A 203 4.41 3.01 8.68
C THR A 203 5.09 3.12 7.31
N PRO A 204 5.96 4.11 7.07
CA PRO A 204 6.71 4.20 5.82
C PRO A 204 7.72 3.04 5.70
N TYR A 205 8.06 2.70 4.47
CA TYR A 205 9.16 1.83 4.11
C TYR A 205 10.44 2.36 4.77
N PRO A 206 11.26 1.48 5.38
CA PRO A 206 12.53 1.90 5.95
C PRO A 206 13.41 2.45 4.84
N ASP A 207 13.86 3.70 4.99
CA ASP A 207 14.86 4.27 4.10
C ASP A 207 16.05 3.32 3.97
N ALA A 208 16.52 3.11 2.74
CA ALA A 208 17.68 2.28 2.48
C ALA A 208 18.86 2.83 3.29
N LYS A 209 19.27 2.10 4.33
CA LYS A 209 20.39 2.48 5.21
C LYS A 209 21.57 2.85 4.30
N PRO A 210 22.21 4.01 4.47
CA PRO A 210 23.33 4.40 3.64
C PRO A 210 24.37 3.29 3.70
N GLY A 211 24.60 2.63 2.56
CA GLY A 211 25.44 1.46 2.49
C GLY A 211 26.81 1.80 3.04
N LYS A 212 27.25 1.06 4.07
CA LYS A 212 28.63 1.08 4.53
C LYS A 212 29.50 0.82 3.31
N THR A 213 30.20 1.85 2.83
CA THR A 213 31.02 1.76 1.63
C THR A 213 32.02 0.64 1.83
N ALA A 214 31.88 -0.43 1.04
CA ALA A 214 32.92 -1.45 0.95
C ALA A 214 34.17 -0.72 0.45
N GLY A 215 35.18 -0.63 1.33
CA GLY A 215 36.40 0.11 1.03
C GLY A 215 37.06 -0.47 -0.22
N GLY A 216 37.33 0.39 -1.20
CA GLY A 216 38.04 0.00 -2.41
C GLY A 216 39.48 -0.39 -2.10
N GLY A 217 39.72 -1.68 -1.86
CA GLY A 217 41.01 -2.32 -2.12
C GLY A 217 41.06 -2.65 -3.60
N GLY A 218 41.74 -1.82 -4.39
CA GLY A 218 41.85 -2.05 -5.82
C GLY A 218 42.99 -3.00 -6.16
N ASP A 219 42.74 -3.97 -7.03
CA ASP A 219 43.79 -4.64 -7.80
C ASP A 219 43.38 -4.72 -9.27
N LYS A 220 44.10 -3.97 -10.12
CA LYS A 220 44.04 -4.15 -11.57
C LYS A 220 44.84 -5.39 -11.92
N LYS A 221 44.20 -6.41 -12.50
CA LYS A 221 44.93 -7.37 -13.33
C LYS A 221 44.20 -7.68 -14.63
N THR A 222 44.72 -7.03 -15.68
CA THR A 222 44.70 -7.39 -17.11
C THR A 222 44.02 -8.71 -17.49
N ALA A 223 43.07 -8.61 -18.43
CA ALA A 223 42.68 -9.72 -19.30
C ALA A 223 43.87 -10.21 -20.17
N PRO A 224 43.74 -11.41 -20.74
CA PRO A 224 43.91 -11.52 -22.19
C PRO A 224 42.65 -12.13 -22.85
N SER A 225 42.40 -11.72 -24.08
CA SER A 225 41.34 -12.21 -24.95
C SER A 225 41.90 -13.25 -25.90
N GLU A 226 41.32 -14.45 -25.98
CA GLU A 226 41.46 -15.35 -27.13
C GLU A 226 40.11 -15.99 -27.49
N GLU A 227 39.73 -15.78 -28.76
CA GLU A 227 38.88 -16.56 -29.69
C GLU A 227 38.27 -17.87 -29.13
N GLY A 228 36.96 -18.16 -29.23
CA GLY A 228 36.08 -18.17 -30.40
C GLY A 228 34.79 -18.98 -30.08
N PRO A 229 33.80 -19.09 -30.98
CA PRO A 229 32.39 -19.28 -30.58
C PRO A 229 31.91 -20.73 -30.50
N VAL A 230 30.98 -20.99 -29.57
CA VAL A 230 30.04 -22.14 -29.67
C VAL A 230 28.61 -21.63 -29.56
N THR A 231 27.96 -21.54 -30.72
CA THR A 231 26.52 -21.38 -30.85
C THR A 231 25.84 -22.69 -30.42
N GLN A 232 24.89 -22.63 -29.49
CA GLN A 232 23.82 -23.63 -29.43
C GLN A 232 22.48 -22.92 -29.31
N ALA A 233 21.70 -23.00 -30.40
CA ALA A 233 20.30 -22.64 -30.40
C ALA A 233 19.50 -23.68 -29.62
N VAL A 234 18.46 -23.23 -28.92
CA VAL A 234 17.42 -24.14 -28.42
C VAL A 234 16.34 -24.21 -29.50
N GLU A 235 16.43 -25.23 -30.35
CA GLU A 235 15.42 -25.51 -31.37
C GLU A 235 14.14 -26.10 -30.75
N GLN A 236 13.02 -25.83 -31.40
CA GLN A 236 11.72 -26.45 -31.11
C GLN A 236 11.71 -27.91 -31.61
N PRO A 237 11.04 -28.85 -30.92
CA PRO A 237 10.83 -30.18 -31.46
C PRO A 237 9.59 -30.20 -32.39
N THR A 238 9.81 -30.51 -33.67
CA THR A 238 8.73 -30.75 -34.64
C THR A 238 8.84 -32.13 -35.27
N ALA A 239 7.73 -32.87 -35.25
CA ALA A 239 7.30 -33.95 -36.16
C ALA A 239 7.96 -35.36 -36.16
N GLU A 240 7.06 -36.37 -36.16
CA GLU A 240 7.14 -37.71 -36.79
C GLU A 240 8.22 -38.73 -36.30
N ASN A 241 8.00 -40.05 -36.22
CA ASN A 241 6.87 -40.95 -36.61
C ASN A 241 7.00 -42.29 -35.81
N ALA A 242 6.09 -43.28 -35.76
CA ALA A 242 4.77 -43.52 -36.38
C ALA A 242 3.94 -44.56 -35.57
N ALA A 243 2.68 -44.76 -35.99
CA ALA A 243 1.87 -46.00 -35.91
C ALA A 243 1.58 -46.70 -34.57
N ALA A 244 0.31 -46.65 -34.11
CA ALA A 244 -0.64 -47.78 -34.25
C ALA A 244 -2.07 -47.47 -33.71
N GLN A 245 -3.08 -47.95 -34.47
CA GLN A 245 -4.48 -48.22 -34.07
C GLN A 245 -5.42 -47.04 -33.69
N ALA A 246 -6.42 -46.85 -34.56
CA ALA A 246 -7.65 -46.09 -34.30
C ALA A 246 -8.87 -47.04 -34.27
N PRO A 247 -9.93 -46.76 -33.49
CA PRO A 247 -11.28 -47.27 -33.70
C PRO A 247 -12.03 -46.45 -34.76
N PRO A 248 -13.11 -46.99 -35.38
CA PRO A 248 -13.74 -46.38 -36.55
C PRO A 248 -14.73 -45.25 -36.23
N GLU A 249 -14.97 -44.44 -37.26
CA GLU A 249 -15.89 -43.31 -37.34
C GLU A 249 -17.26 -43.80 -37.83
N GLU A 250 -18.36 -43.46 -37.13
CA GLU A 250 -19.73 -43.75 -37.59
C GLU A 250 -20.23 -42.62 -38.50
N THR A 251 -20.69 -42.97 -39.69
CA THR A 251 -21.26 -42.03 -40.68
C THR A 251 -22.68 -41.57 -40.30
N PRO A 252 -23.10 -40.36 -40.71
CA PRO A 252 -24.34 -39.74 -40.23
C PRO A 252 -25.61 -40.35 -40.83
N GLU A 253 -26.65 -40.50 -40.01
CA GLU A 253 -27.99 -40.92 -40.43
C GLU A 253 -28.86 -39.74 -40.87
N GLU A 254 -29.77 -40.02 -41.80
CA GLU A 254 -30.52 -39.08 -42.63
C GLU A 254 -31.78 -38.54 -41.94
N ALA A 255 -32.12 -37.26 -42.15
CA ALA A 255 -33.29 -36.64 -41.53
C ALA A 255 -34.57 -36.85 -42.36
N PRO A 256 -35.71 -37.24 -41.75
CA PRO A 256 -37.02 -37.22 -42.40
C PRO A 256 -37.65 -35.80 -42.40
N PRO A 257 -38.59 -35.50 -43.32
CA PRO A 257 -39.04 -34.14 -43.61
C PRO A 257 -40.14 -33.61 -42.67
N ALA A 258 -40.40 -32.30 -42.78
CA ALA A 258 -41.50 -31.63 -42.10
C ALA A 258 -42.88 -32.07 -42.60
N GLU A 259 -43.85 -32.18 -41.68
CA GLU A 259 -45.28 -32.21 -42.00
C GLU A 259 -45.86 -30.79 -42.03
N GLU A 260 -46.62 -30.49 -43.09
CA GLU A 260 -47.61 -29.39 -43.10
C GLU A 260 -49.01 -30.00 -42.94
N GLY A 261 -49.86 -29.41 -42.08
CA GLY A 261 -51.32 -29.48 -42.19
C GLY A 261 -52.11 -30.20 -41.09
N GLU A 262 -52.56 -29.45 -40.08
CA GLU A 262 -53.95 -28.96 -39.96
C GLU A 262 -54.03 -27.72 -39.04
#